data_AF-A0A7S0ZKU1-F1
#
_entry.id   AF-A0A7S0ZKU1-F1
#
_cell.length_a   1.000
_cell.length_b   1.000
_cell.length_c   1.000
_cell.angle_alpha   90.00
_cell.angle_beta   90.00
_cell.angle_gamma   90.00
#
_symmetry.space_group_name_H-M   'P 1'
#
loop_
_entity.id
_entity.type
_entity.pdbx_description
1 polymer ?
#
loop_
_entity_poly.entity_id
_entity_poly.type
_entity_poly.pdbx_seq_one_letter_code
_entity_poly.pdbx_strand_id
1 'polypeptide(L)'
;MIEHVRIVVAGDAAVGKTSLIKTLVSEVFEETVPDVLPTVLVPPEVTPERVPVSIIDTPSVGSGEDSESLEILDEELRNASVIVLVYDVSRPTTLERISTFWLRKIREMNLDVPVTLAGNKIDTRASEIEALNLEALIKPIMEEHRELEVCIECSAKQIFNVAEVFYFAQKSVLHPTAPLYDVATHSVKPRAAAALTRVFRLCDKDGDGELNDFELNEFQVSCFNVKLKNEELMGVKNVVKENCEEGVSVNGGVTLPGFVFLHTLFIQKGRLETTWTVLRKFGYNEDLVLGNEHATQVVSHLQPDQVVTLSPSGLAFLNALFDTADLDKDEHLSVDELEALFLPHPQRPWATTPTKMRLVPISPTKGEGYMTREAFLDRWRMNLVDDPEEAILSLVYLGLPDNAGDAVSISPTRRRELRSGGIKRDTLVVAVLGGHDSGKTELVRGLISLPFDKGPGIVASSSKADQSVGCAWSVNVDQA
;
A
#
# COMPACT_ATOMS: atom_id res chain seq x y z
N MET A 1 -9.38 1.71 -9.04
CA MET A 1 -8.51 2.13 -10.16
C MET A 1 -8.90 3.54 -10.55
N ILE A 2 -7.91 4.37 -10.86
CA ILE A 2 -8.13 5.75 -11.30
C ILE A 2 -8.71 5.72 -12.72
N GLU A 3 -9.92 6.23 -12.90
CA GLU A 3 -10.64 6.17 -14.19
C GLU A 3 -10.34 7.38 -15.08
N HIS A 4 -9.83 8.47 -14.51
CA HIS A 4 -9.59 9.73 -15.21
C HIS A 4 -8.60 10.61 -14.43
N VAL A 5 -7.71 11.30 -15.14
CA VAL A 5 -6.74 12.23 -14.54
C VAL A 5 -7.04 13.67 -14.96
N ARG A 6 -7.27 14.55 -13.99
CA ARG A 6 -7.45 15.99 -14.22
C ARG A 6 -6.14 16.74 -13.92
N ILE A 7 -5.48 17.23 -14.96
CA ILE A 7 -4.26 18.03 -14.86
C ILE A 7 -4.63 19.50 -14.88
N VAL A 8 -4.32 20.23 -13.81
CA VAL A 8 -4.54 21.68 -13.73
C VAL A 8 -3.20 22.40 -13.90
N VAL A 9 -3.09 23.24 -14.93
CA VAL A 9 -1.88 24.00 -15.23
C VAL A 9 -2.00 25.39 -14.62
N ALA A 10 -1.17 25.68 -13.63
CA ALA A 10 -1.19 26.92 -12.87
C ALA A 10 0.19 27.61 -12.85
N GLY A 11 0.23 28.89 -12.53
CA GLY A 11 1.45 29.69 -12.57
C GLY A 11 1.18 31.14 -12.94
N ASP A 12 2.20 31.97 -12.78
CA ASP A 12 2.11 33.43 -12.97
C ASP A 12 1.72 33.83 -14.41
N ALA A 13 1.38 35.10 -14.58
CA ALA A 13 1.12 35.66 -15.90
C ALA A 13 2.33 35.52 -16.84
N ALA A 14 2.04 35.20 -18.10
CA ALA A 14 3.00 35.09 -19.20
C ALA A 14 4.13 34.05 -19.03
N VAL A 15 3.99 33.07 -18.12
CA VAL A 15 4.96 31.95 -17.99
C VAL A 15 4.84 30.90 -19.12
N GLY A 16 3.75 30.96 -19.90
CA GLY A 16 3.54 30.10 -21.07
C GLY A 16 2.69 28.85 -20.83
N LYS A 17 1.75 28.89 -19.88
CA LYS A 17 0.77 27.82 -19.59
C LYS A 17 -0.02 27.41 -20.84
N THR A 18 -0.74 28.37 -21.42
CA THR A 18 -1.54 28.20 -22.64
C THR A 18 -0.69 27.73 -23.82
N SER A 19 0.52 28.27 -23.99
CA SER A 19 1.44 27.85 -25.04
C SER A 19 1.87 26.39 -24.87
N LEU A 20 2.19 25.95 -23.65
CA LEU A 20 2.54 24.55 -23.38
C LEU A 20 1.41 23.59 -23.75
N ILE A 21 0.19 23.90 -23.32
CA ILE A 21 -0.99 23.06 -23.59
C ILE A 21 -1.28 23.04 -25.10
N LYS A 22 -1.25 24.20 -25.76
CA LYS A 22 -1.50 24.28 -27.19
C LYS A 22 -0.48 23.51 -28.00
N THR A 23 0.81 23.69 -27.69
CA THR A 23 1.91 22.98 -28.36
C THR A 23 1.85 21.48 -28.14
N LEU A 24 1.39 21.00 -26.97
CA LEU A 24 1.16 19.57 -26.74
C LEU A 24 0.13 19.01 -27.73
N VAL A 25 -0.96 19.74 -27.97
CA VAL A 25 -2.08 19.25 -28.79
C VAL A 25 -1.84 19.43 -30.29
N SER A 26 -1.25 20.56 -30.69
CA SER A 26 -1.05 20.88 -32.11
C SER A 26 0.29 20.42 -32.67
N GLU A 27 1.24 20.03 -31.81
CA GLU A 27 2.65 19.78 -32.16
C GLU A 27 3.30 20.97 -32.90
N VAL A 28 2.76 22.19 -32.72
CA VAL A 28 3.23 23.41 -33.36
C VAL A 28 3.18 24.56 -32.35
N PHE A 29 4.25 25.35 -32.30
CA PHE A 29 4.27 26.58 -31.51
C PHE A 29 3.59 27.73 -32.27
N GLU A 30 2.69 28.45 -31.59
CA GLU A 30 2.05 29.65 -32.10
C GLU A 30 2.43 30.85 -31.23
N GLU A 31 2.81 31.96 -31.88
CA GLU A 31 3.19 33.19 -31.18
C GLU A 31 2.00 33.85 -30.48
N THR A 32 0.80 33.68 -31.02
CA THR A 32 -0.44 34.21 -30.48
C THR A 32 -1.34 33.08 -29.99
N VAL A 33 -1.69 33.15 -28.71
CA VAL A 33 -2.57 32.19 -28.03
C VAL A 33 -3.67 32.97 -27.30
N PRO A 34 -4.87 32.38 -27.10
CA PRO A 34 -5.89 32.99 -26.25
C PRO A 34 -5.41 33.10 -24.80
N ASP A 35 -6.09 33.90 -23.98
CA ASP A 35 -5.71 34.06 -22.56
C ASP A 35 -5.88 32.78 -21.74
N VAL A 36 -6.91 31.99 -22.07
CA VAL A 36 -7.22 30.69 -21.47
C VAL A 36 -7.78 29.77 -22.56
N LEU A 37 -7.33 28.52 -22.60
CA LEU A 37 -7.91 27.49 -23.47
C LEU A 37 -9.14 26.81 -22.84
N PRO A 38 -10.10 26.35 -23.65
CA PRO A 38 -11.11 25.40 -23.16
C PRO A 38 -10.42 24.11 -22.71
N THR A 39 -11.09 23.36 -21.83
CA THR A 39 -10.57 22.07 -21.34
C THR A 39 -10.20 21.16 -22.49
N VAL A 40 -8.93 20.74 -22.52
CA VAL A 40 -8.41 19.79 -23.50
C VAL A 40 -8.64 18.39 -22.98
N LEU A 41 -9.26 17.53 -23.80
CA LEU A 41 -9.48 16.12 -23.48
C LEU A 41 -8.56 15.26 -24.33
N VAL A 42 -7.67 14.51 -23.68
CA VAL A 42 -6.82 13.51 -24.30
C VAL A 42 -7.45 12.14 -24.06
N PRO A 43 -7.89 11.45 -25.12
CA PRO A 43 -8.58 10.17 -25.00
C PRO A 43 -7.58 9.06 -24.61
N PRO A 44 -8.05 7.97 -23.96
CA PRO A 44 -7.17 6.94 -23.41
C PRO A 44 -6.30 6.26 -24.47
N GLU A 45 -6.77 6.16 -25.72
CA GLU A 45 -6.05 5.53 -26.83
C GLU A 45 -4.74 6.25 -27.20
N VAL A 46 -4.64 7.54 -26.85
CA VAL A 46 -3.47 8.37 -27.15
C VAL A 46 -2.52 8.46 -25.94
N THR A 47 -2.99 8.10 -24.75
CA THR A 47 -2.18 8.12 -23.53
C THR A 47 -1.40 6.80 -23.35
N PRO A 48 -0.12 6.83 -22.95
CA PRO A 48 0.66 5.61 -22.70
C PRO A 48 0.01 4.69 -21.65
N GLU A 49 -0.62 5.28 -20.64
CA GLU A 49 -1.22 4.61 -19.49
C GLU A 49 -2.67 4.15 -19.76
N ARG A 50 -3.24 4.47 -20.92
CA ARG A 50 -4.63 4.17 -21.31
C ARG A 50 -5.69 4.72 -20.35
N VAL A 51 -5.41 5.85 -19.71
CA VAL A 51 -6.33 6.58 -18.83
C VAL A 51 -6.63 7.94 -19.46
N PRO A 52 -7.92 8.32 -19.63
CA PRO A 52 -8.27 9.62 -20.19
C PRO A 52 -7.73 10.76 -19.30
N VAL A 53 -7.23 11.81 -19.95
CA VAL A 53 -6.67 12.99 -19.29
C VAL A 53 -7.44 14.23 -19.70
N SER A 54 -7.82 15.06 -18.73
CA SER A 54 -8.26 16.43 -18.99
C SER A 54 -7.18 17.41 -18.56
N ILE A 55 -6.87 18.38 -19.42
CA ILE A 55 -5.88 19.42 -19.15
C ILE A 55 -6.62 20.75 -19.08
N ILE A 56 -6.46 21.43 -17.95
CA ILE A 56 -7.12 22.69 -17.65
C ILE A 56 -6.07 23.79 -17.67
N ASP A 57 -6.27 24.75 -18.57
CA ASP A 57 -5.54 26.01 -18.55
C ASP A 57 -6.20 26.95 -17.54
N THR A 58 -5.44 27.48 -16.59
CA THR A 58 -5.97 28.41 -15.59
C THR A 58 -5.70 29.86 -15.99
N PRO A 59 -6.60 30.80 -15.66
CA PRO A 59 -6.37 32.21 -15.89
C PRO A 59 -5.09 32.67 -15.19
N SER A 60 -4.40 33.62 -15.82
CA SER A 60 -3.19 34.19 -15.25
C SER A 60 -3.52 35.02 -14.01
N VAL A 61 -2.94 34.66 -12.87
CA VAL A 61 -3.00 35.48 -11.66
C VAL A 61 -2.02 36.65 -11.83
N GLY A 62 -2.56 37.84 -12.08
CA GLY A 62 -1.82 39.10 -12.13
C GLY A 62 -1.75 39.81 -10.78
N SER A 63 -1.09 40.96 -10.73
CA SER A 63 -0.98 41.83 -9.54
C SER A 63 -2.26 42.62 -9.20
N GLY A 64 -3.30 42.50 -10.02
CA GLY A 64 -4.66 42.95 -9.73
C GLY A 64 -5.53 41.75 -9.37
N GLU A 65 -5.94 41.65 -8.11
CA GLU A 65 -6.74 40.57 -7.55
C GLU A 65 -8.20 40.65 -8.05
N ASP A 66 -8.46 40.22 -9.28
CA ASP A 66 -9.84 40.04 -9.76
C ASP A 66 -10.45 38.83 -9.02
N SER A 67 -11.28 39.10 -8.00
CA SER A 67 -11.88 38.09 -7.10
C SER A 67 -12.51 36.91 -7.84
N GLU A 68 -13.14 37.15 -8.98
CA GLU A 68 -13.80 36.13 -9.80
C GLU A 68 -12.79 35.14 -10.43
N SER A 69 -11.63 35.62 -10.91
CA SER A 69 -10.60 34.75 -11.48
C SER A 69 -9.93 33.87 -10.42
N LEU A 70 -9.84 34.37 -9.18
CA LEU A 70 -9.32 33.60 -8.05
C LEU A 70 -10.30 32.52 -7.59
N GLU A 71 -11.61 32.80 -7.60
CA GLU A 71 -12.64 31.80 -7.28
C GLU A 71 -12.62 30.64 -8.30
N ILE A 72 -12.54 30.94 -9.59
CA ILE A 72 -12.43 29.93 -10.65
C ILE A 72 -11.15 29.10 -10.47
N LEU A 73 -10.01 29.75 -10.23
CA LEU A 73 -8.76 29.05 -9.96
C LEU A 73 -8.88 28.10 -8.76
N ASP A 74 -9.50 28.54 -7.68
CA ASP A 74 -9.65 27.74 -6.46
C ASP A 74 -10.55 26.53 -6.68
N GLU A 75 -11.61 26.69 -7.47
CA GLU A 75 -12.47 25.57 -7.87
C GLU A 75 -11.70 24.55 -8.74
N GLU A 76 -10.92 25.04 -9.71
CA GLU A 76 -10.12 24.17 -10.57
C GLU A 76 -9.05 23.41 -9.78
N LEU A 77 -8.33 24.08 -8.88
CA LEU A 77 -7.32 23.46 -8.03
C LEU A 77 -7.92 22.39 -7.10
N ARG A 78 -9.13 22.62 -6.53
CA ARG A 78 -9.81 21.63 -5.68
C ARG A 78 -10.18 20.35 -6.40
N ASN A 79 -10.47 20.45 -7.70
CA ASN A 79 -10.88 19.31 -8.52
C ASN A 79 -9.68 18.64 -9.23
N ALA A 80 -8.47 19.16 -9.07
CA ALA A 80 -7.27 18.62 -9.70
C ALA A 80 -6.94 17.21 -9.20
N SER A 81 -6.47 16.34 -10.09
CA SER A 81 -5.77 15.11 -9.73
C SER A 81 -4.27 15.36 -9.56
N VAL A 82 -3.73 16.33 -10.31
CA VAL A 82 -2.33 16.79 -10.26
C VAL A 82 -2.28 18.24 -10.70
N ILE A 83 -1.34 19.00 -10.13
CA ILE A 83 -1.11 20.40 -10.49
C ILE A 83 0.23 20.50 -11.21
N VAL A 84 0.23 21.10 -12.40
CA VAL A 84 1.46 21.49 -13.10
C VAL A 84 1.70 22.97 -12.82
N LEU A 85 2.72 23.27 -12.02
CA LEU A 85 3.14 24.64 -11.75
C LEU A 85 4.18 25.08 -12.77
N VAL A 86 3.86 26.10 -13.56
CA VAL A 86 4.73 26.62 -14.61
C VAL A 86 5.40 27.90 -14.14
N TYR A 87 6.73 27.96 -14.27
CA TYR A 87 7.49 29.19 -14.11
C TYR A 87 8.33 29.48 -15.37
N ASP A 88 8.77 30.72 -15.50
CA ASP A 88 9.57 31.18 -16.63
C ASP A 88 11.04 31.22 -16.21
N VAL A 89 11.88 30.40 -16.83
CA VAL A 89 13.30 30.30 -16.45
C VAL A 89 14.08 31.61 -16.68
N SER A 90 13.58 32.50 -17.54
CA SER A 90 14.16 33.83 -17.76
C SER A 90 13.76 34.86 -16.70
N ARG A 91 12.75 34.57 -15.87
CA ARG A 91 12.20 35.48 -14.86
C ARG A 91 12.27 34.85 -13.46
N PRO A 92 13.37 35.08 -12.70
CA PRO A 92 13.57 34.50 -11.37
C PRO A 92 12.44 34.76 -10.37
N THR A 93 11.76 35.91 -10.47
CA THR A 93 10.62 36.25 -9.60
C THR A 93 9.46 35.25 -9.72
N THR A 94 9.29 34.61 -10.88
CA THR A 94 8.25 33.59 -11.07
C THR A 94 8.58 32.28 -10.38
N LEU A 95 9.87 31.94 -10.24
CA LEU A 95 10.32 30.80 -9.45
C LEU A 95 10.17 31.07 -7.95
N GLU A 96 10.54 32.26 -7.46
CA GLU A 96 10.35 32.63 -6.05
C GLU A 96 8.87 32.58 -5.62
N ARG A 97 7.96 32.87 -6.55
CA ARG A 97 6.51 32.80 -6.32
C ARG A 97 5.98 31.36 -6.24
N ILE A 98 6.72 30.36 -6.72
CA ILE A 98 6.34 28.95 -6.55
C ILE A 98 6.24 28.60 -5.07
N SER A 99 7.28 28.86 -4.29
CA SER A 99 7.28 28.57 -2.85
C SER A 99 6.44 29.57 -2.04
N THR A 100 6.57 30.87 -2.32
CA THR A 100 5.95 31.93 -1.50
C THR A 100 4.44 32.10 -1.71
N PHE A 101 3.91 31.74 -2.89
CA PHE A 101 2.49 31.90 -3.22
C PHE A 101 1.84 30.57 -3.61
N TRP A 102 2.32 29.91 -4.67
CA TRP A 102 1.61 28.76 -5.27
C TRP A 102 1.56 27.54 -4.35
N LEU A 103 2.71 27.08 -3.86
CA LEU A 103 2.78 25.95 -2.93
C LEU A 103 2.14 26.28 -1.58
N ARG A 104 2.27 27.52 -1.10
CA ARG A 104 1.57 27.98 0.10
C ARG A 104 0.06 27.90 -0.07
N LYS A 105 -0.48 28.36 -1.20
CA LYS A 105 -1.90 28.33 -1.51
C LYS A 105 -2.45 26.90 -1.57
N ILE A 106 -1.73 25.98 -2.22
CA ILE A 106 -2.08 24.55 -2.27
C ILE A 106 -2.21 23.97 -0.85
N ARG A 107 -1.27 24.31 0.05
CA ARG A 107 -1.31 23.90 1.47
C ARG A 107 -2.44 24.56 2.25
N GLU A 108 -2.67 25.85 2.08
CA GLU A 108 -3.77 26.58 2.74
C GLU A 108 -5.14 25.99 2.36
N MET A 109 -5.26 25.44 1.15
CA MET A 109 -6.45 24.75 0.66
C MET A 109 -6.54 23.28 1.13
N ASN A 110 -5.52 22.75 1.81
CA ASN A 110 -5.38 21.34 2.21
C ASN A 110 -5.54 20.37 1.03
N LEU A 111 -4.93 20.68 -0.12
CA LEU A 111 -4.96 19.79 -1.27
C LEU A 111 -3.86 18.74 -1.14
N ASP A 112 -4.25 17.46 -1.10
CA ASP A 112 -3.34 16.32 -1.07
C ASP A 112 -3.19 15.74 -2.49
N VAL A 113 -2.62 16.54 -3.39
CA VAL A 113 -2.40 16.19 -4.79
C VAL A 113 -0.94 16.41 -5.17
N PRO A 114 -0.35 15.55 -6.02
CA PRO A 114 1.02 15.74 -6.48
C PRO A 114 1.15 17.02 -7.30
N VAL A 115 2.36 17.61 -7.24
CA VAL A 115 2.72 18.82 -7.97
C VAL A 115 3.93 18.52 -8.87
N THR A 116 3.78 18.85 -10.15
CA THR A 116 4.88 18.82 -11.14
C THR A 116 5.31 20.24 -11.44
N LEU A 117 6.59 20.53 -11.24
CA LEU A 117 7.16 21.84 -11.54
C LEU A 117 7.68 21.85 -12.99
N ALA A 118 7.26 22.82 -13.79
CA ALA A 118 7.66 23.00 -15.18
C ALA A 118 8.41 24.33 -15.37
N GLY A 119 9.72 24.25 -15.61
CA GLY A 119 10.57 25.39 -15.97
C GLY A 119 10.51 25.65 -17.46
N ASN A 120 9.64 26.55 -17.89
CA ASN A 120 9.39 26.83 -19.30
C ASN A 120 10.31 27.92 -19.86
N LYS A 121 10.39 27.98 -21.20
CA LYS A 121 11.17 28.95 -22.00
C LYS A 121 12.68 28.79 -21.91
N ILE A 122 13.17 27.56 -21.77
CA ILE A 122 14.63 27.31 -21.74
C ILE A 122 15.37 27.77 -22.99
N ASP A 123 14.66 27.98 -24.10
CA ASP A 123 15.19 28.57 -25.33
C ASP A 123 15.68 30.00 -25.17
N THR A 124 15.28 30.69 -24.09
CA THR A 124 15.72 32.05 -23.76
C THR A 124 16.96 32.08 -22.87
N ARG A 125 17.40 30.92 -22.35
CA ARG A 125 18.59 30.79 -21.50
C ARG A 125 19.84 30.95 -22.36
N ALA A 126 20.76 31.81 -21.93
CA ALA A 126 21.93 32.18 -22.74
C ALA A 126 23.18 31.38 -22.40
N SER A 127 23.27 30.76 -21.21
CA SER A 127 24.47 30.03 -20.77
C SER A 127 24.19 28.82 -19.86
N GLU A 128 25.11 27.85 -19.84
CA GLU A 128 25.08 26.68 -18.94
C GLU A 128 25.23 27.06 -17.45
N ILE A 129 25.84 28.21 -17.15
CA ILE A 129 25.99 28.72 -15.78
C ILE A 129 24.63 29.09 -15.18
N GLU A 130 23.71 29.61 -15.99
CA GLU A 130 22.34 29.91 -15.58
C GLU A 130 21.54 28.63 -15.26
N ALA A 131 21.85 27.50 -15.89
CA ALA A 131 21.22 26.21 -15.60
C ALA A 131 21.66 25.64 -14.24
N LEU A 132 22.97 25.66 -13.96
CA LEU A 132 23.53 25.20 -12.68
C LEU A 132 23.01 26.01 -11.47
N ASN A 133 22.86 27.33 -11.66
CA ASN A 133 22.31 28.20 -10.62
C ASN A 133 20.83 27.88 -10.33
N LEU A 134 20.06 27.48 -11.34
CA LEU A 134 18.64 27.17 -11.17
C LEU A 134 18.43 25.82 -10.49
N GLU A 135 19.22 24.81 -10.84
CA GLU A 135 19.22 23.50 -10.16
C GLU A 135 19.52 23.66 -8.65
N ALA A 136 20.48 24.51 -8.31
CA ALA A 136 20.81 24.84 -6.91
C ALA A 136 19.66 25.55 -6.16
N LEU A 137 18.79 26.28 -6.87
CA LEU A 137 17.62 26.95 -6.28
C LEU A 137 16.40 26.02 -6.15
N ILE A 138 16.24 25.07 -7.06
CA ILE A 138 15.09 24.14 -7.07
C ILE A 138 15.26 23.06 -6.02
N LYS A 139 16.49 22.54 -5.83
CA LYS A 139 16.75 21.44 -4.91
C LYS A 139 16.24 21.70 -3.48
N PRO A 140 16.50 22.85 -2.84
CA PRO A 140 15.93 23.18 -1.53
C PRO A 140 14.40 23.22 -1.52
N ILE A 141 13.79 23.71 -2.60
CA ILE A 141 12.32 23.78 -2.73
C ILE A 141 11.74 22.37 -2.77
N MET A 142 12.35 21.44 -3.51
CA MET A 142 11.90 20.04 -3.55
C MET A 142 12.05 19.33 -2.20
N GLU A 143 13.11 19.64 -1.45
CA GLU A 143 13.32 19.07 -0.11
C GLU A 143 12.33 19.63 0.94
N GLU A 144 11.98 20.92 0.84
CA GLU A 144 11.01 21.57 1.73
C GLU A 144 9.55 21.26 1.37
N HIS A 145 9.27 20.97 0.11
CA HIS A 145 7.92 20.77 -0.42
C HIS A 145 7.72 19.35 -0.94
N ARG A 146 7.31 18.45 -0.04
CA ARG A 146 7.09 17.02 -0.34
C ARG A 146 6.03 16.75 -1.40
N GLU A 147 5.11 17.69 -1.61
CA GLU A 147 4.09 17.60 -2.65
C GLU A 147 4.70 17.76 -4.06
N LEU A 148 5.89 18.38 -4.17
CA LEU A 148 6.62 18.57 -5.41
C LEU A 148 7.46 17.32 -5.71
N GLU A 149 6.95 16.47 -6.59
CA GLU A 149 7.62 15.19 -6.89
C GLU A 149 8.69 15.32 -7.96
N VAL A 150 8.43 16.14 -8.99
CA VAL A 150 9.25 16.21 -10.21
C VAL A 150 9.38 17.65 -10.68
N CYS A 151 10.59 18.02 -11.11
CA CYS A 151 10.85 19.26 -11.84
C CYS A 151 11.36 18.93 -13.25
N ILE A 152 10.74 19.52 -14.27
CA ILE A 152 11.09 19.34 -15.68
C ILE A 152 11.34 20.70 -16.31
N GLU A 153 12.48 20.81 -16.98
CA GLU A 153 12.80 21.95 -17.83
C GLU A 153 12.26 21.71 -19.24
N CYS A 154 11.52 22.67 -19.80
CA CYS A 154 10.85 22.55 -21.09
C CYS A 154 10.87 23.86 -21.91
N SER A 155 10.60 23.75 -23.20
CA SER A 155 10.33 24.91 -24.07
C SER A 155 9.16 24.60 -24.99
N ALA A 156 8.05 25.31 -24.79
CA ALA A 156 6.93 25.29 -25.73
C ALA A 156 7.37 25.75 -27.14
N LYS A 157 8.30 26.71 -27.24
CA LYS A 157 8.75 27.25 -28.52
C LYS A 157 9.56 26.25 -29.34
N GLN A 158 10.41 25.47 -28.68
CA GLN A 158 11.23 24.44 -29.31
C GLN A 158 10.56 23.06 -29.33
N ILE A 159 9.36 22.92 -28.74
CA ILE A 159 8.68 21.64 -28.54
C ILE A 159 9.59 20.66 -27.79
N PHE A 160 10.29 21.16 -26.78
CA PHE A 160 11.24 20.39 -25.99
C PHE A 160 10.65 20.07 -24.62
N ASN A 161 10.65 18.79 -24.23
CA ASN A 161 10.11 18.28 -22.97
C ASN A 161 8.63 18.63 -22.70
N VAL A 162 7.87 19.03 -23.72
CA VAL A 162 6.46 19.44 -23.54
C VAL A 162 5.60 18.24 -23.18
N ALA A 163 5.73 17.13 -23.92
CA ALA A 163 4.99 15.90 -23.63
C ALA A 163 5.41 15.30 -22.29
N GLU A 164 6.69 15.39 -21.95
CA GLU A 164 7.31 14.88 -20.74
C GLU A 164 6.70 15.53 -19.49
N VAL A 165 6.44 16.84 -19.49
CA VAL A 165 5.75 17.53 -18.37
C VAL A 165 4.41 16.87 -18.05
N PHE A 166 3.57 16.67 -19.06
CA PHE A 166 2.24 16.09 -18.87
C PHE A 166 2.30 14.59 -18.61
N TYR A 167 3.26 13.89 -19.19
CA TYR A 167 3.51 12.47 -18.96
C TYR A 167 3.88 12.20 -17.49
N PHE A 168 4.85 12.94 -16.94
CA PHE A 168 5.24 12.79 -15.54
C PHE A 168 4.16 13.28 -14.57
N ALA A 169 3.40 14.31 -14.93
CA ALA A 169 2.23 14.72 -14.16
C ALA A 169 1.14 13.64 -14.13
N GLN A 170 0.89 12.95 -15.24
CA GLN A 170 -0.03 11.80 -15.24
C GLN A 170 0.52 10.66 -14.36
N LYS A 171 1.82 10.38 -14.47
CA LYS A 171 2.47 9.30 -13.72
C LYS A 171 2.49 9.51 -12.21
N SER A 172 2.64 10.74 -11.71
CA SER A 172 2.61 11.00 -10.27
C SER A 172 1.26 10.62 -9.63
N VAL A 173 0.16 10.77 -10.36
CA VAL A 173 -1.17 10.34 -9.92
C VAL A 173 -1.31 8.82 -10.00
N LEU A 174 -0.87 8.23 -11.12
CA LEU A 174 -1.04 6.80 -11.37
C LEU A 174 -0.04 5.92 -10.62
N HIS A 175 1.08 6.46 -10.17
CA HIS A 175 2.15 5.73 -9.51
C HIS A 175 2.71 6.54 -8.34
N PRO A 176 1.89 6.83 -7.32
CA PRO A 176 2.28 7.76 -6.27
C PRO A 176 3.48 7.25 -5.48
N THR A 177 4.42 8.15 -5.19
CA THR A 177 5.63 7.84 -4.40
C THR A 177 5.31 7.71 -2.91
N ALA A 178 4.39 8.55 -2.45
CA ALA A 178 4.04 8.73 -1.04
C ALA A 178 3.74 7.43 -0.27
N PRO A 179 2.94 6.46 -0.75
CA PRO A 179 2.69 5.23 0.00
C PRO A 179 3.88 4.26 -0.01
N LEU A 180 4.79 4.38 -0.98
CA LEU A 180 5.90 3.43 -1.15
C LEU A 180 7.15 3.81 -0.38
N TYR A 181 7.54 5.08 -0.38
CA TYR A 181 8.89 5.49 0.04
C TYR A 181 8.85 6.64 1.04
N ASP A 182 9.73 6.55 2.04
CA ASP A 182 9.99 7.63 2.96
C ASP A 182 11.33 8.29 2.59
N VAL A 183 11.22 9.55 2.15
CA VAL A 183 12.36 10.36 1.74
C VAL A 183 13.30 10.65 2.91
N ALA A 184 12.78 10.75 4.14
CA ALA A 184 13.59 11.11 5.31
C ALA A 184 14.49 9.96 5.79
N THR A 185 13.99 8.73 5.74
CA THR A 185 14.76 7.52 6.12
C THR A 185 15.46 6.85 4.95
N HIS A 186 15.24 7.38 3.74
CA HIS A 186 15.67 6.77 2.47
C HIS A 186 15.26 5.30 2.32
N SER A 187 14.13 4.89 2.91
CA SER A 187 13.69 3.50 2.95
C SER A 187 12.25 3.34 2.48
N VAL A 188 11.91 2.12 2.06
CA VAL A 188 10.53 1.74 1.75
C VAL A 188 9.69 1.79 3.03
N LYS A 189 8.47 2.31 2.95
CA LYS A 189 7.56 2.40 4.11
C LYS A 189 7.17 0.99 4.58
N PRO A 190 6.89 0.79 5.89
CA PRO A 190 6.58 -0.53 6.44
C PRO A 190 5.46 -1.26 5.69
N ARG A 191 4.42 -0.52 5.26
CA ARG A 191 3.29 -1.08 4.52
C ARG A 191 3.67 -1.57 3.12
N ALA A 192 4.53 -0.82 2.42
CA ALA A 192 5.03 -1.25 1.11
C ALA A 192 6.00 -2.43 1.23
N ALA A 193 6.82 -2.46 2.29
CA ALA A 193 7.68 -3.61 2.59
C ALA A 193 6.84 -4.88 2.90
N ALA A 194 5.77 -4.75 3.69
CA ALA A 194 4.80 -5.82 3.93
C ALA A 194 4.16 -6.32 2.63
N ALA A 195 3.73 -5.40 1.76
CA ALA A 195 3.13 -5.75 0.48
C ALA A 195 4.10 -6.51 -0.44
N LEU A 196 5.34 -6.03 -0.54
CA LEU A 196 6.42 -6.71 -1.30
C LEU A 196 6.80 -8.05 -0.69
N THR A 197 6.75 -8.19 0.64
CA THR A 197 6.99 -9.47 1.32
C THR A 197 5.92 -10.50 0.95
N ARG A 198 4.64 -10.09 0.87
CA ARG A 198 3.58 -10.97 0.35
C ARG A 198 3.89 -11.43 -1.07
N VAL A 199 4.25 -10.49 -1.94
CA VAL A 199 4.57 -10.79 -3.34
C VAL A 199 5.71 -11.80 -3.42
N PHE A 200 6.79 -11.57 -2.66
CA PHE A 200 7.92 -12.49 -2.57
C PHE A 200 7.47 -13.90 -2.20
N ARG A 201 6.69 -14.06 -1.11
CA ARG A 201 6.19 -15.36 -0.65
C ARG A 201 5.26 -16.05 -1.66
N LEU A 202 4.53 -15.29 -2.47
CA LEU A 202 3.70 -15.87 -3.53
C LEU A 202 4.51 -16.31 -4.74
N CYS A 203 5.70 -15.74 -4.93
CA CYS A 203 6.64 -16.07 -5.99
C CYS A 203 7.57 -17.22 -5.63
N ASP A 204 7.92 -17.36 -4.35
CA ASP A 204 8.67 -18.47 -3.77
C ASP A 204 7.77 -19.73 -3.77
N LYS A 205 7.96 -20.61 -4.77
CA LYS A 205 7.08 -21.75 -5.03
C LYS A 205 7.51 -22.98 -4.27
N ASP A 206 8.80 -23.15 -4.05
CA ASP A 206 9.36 -24.26 -3.27
C ASP A 206 9.49 -23.93 -1.78
N GLY A 207 9.30 -22.67 -1.39
CA GLY A 207 9.22 -22.22 0.00
C GLY A 207 10.58 -22.23 0.70
N ASP A 208 11.66 -22.13 -0.06
CA ASP A 208 13.02 -22.20 0.46
C ASP A 208 13.57 -20.84 0.96
N GLY A 209 12.79 -19.77 0.78
CA GLY A 209 13.14 -18.42 1.21
C GLY A 209 14.02 -17.66 0.22
N GLU A 210 14.25 -18.17 -0.98
CA GLU A 210 14.96 -17.51 -2.07
C GLU A 210 14.21 -17.61 -3.40
N LEU A 211 14.34 -16.59 -4.26
CA LEU A 211 13.82 -16.65 -5.62
C LEU A 211 14.93 -17.12 -6.55
N ASN A 212 14.82 -18.35 -7.02
CA ASN A 212 15.74 -18.93 -7.99
C ASN A 212 15.50 -18.36 -9.42
N ASP A 213 16.36 -18.72 -10.38
CA ASP A 213 16.26 -18.20 -11.76
C ASP A 213 14.95 -18.55 -12.47
N PHE A 214 14.35 -19.69 -12.11
CA PHE A 214 13.08 -20.11 -12.67
C PHE A 214 11.94 -19.24 -12.14
N GLU A 215 11.85 -19.07 -10.82
CA GLU A 215 10.83 -18.27 -10.16
C GLU A 215 10.92 -16.78 -10.50
N LEU A 216 12.14 -16.23 -10.58
CA LEU A 216 12.36 -14.85 -11.02
C LEU A 216 11.87 -14.64 -12.46
N ASN A 217 12.07 -15.61 -13.34
CA ASN A 217 11.57 -15.54 -14.71
C ASN A 217 10.04 -15.70 -14.77
N GLU A 218 9.46 -16.60 -13.99
CA GLU A 218 7.99 -16.72 -13.90
C GLU A 218 7.35 -15.45 -13.35
N PHE A 219 7.95 -14.85 -12.31
CA PHE A 219 7.56 -13.55 -11.78
C PHE A 219 7.58 -12.46 -12.85
N GLN A 220 8.68 -12.37 -13.62
CA GLN A 220 8.83 -11.39 -14.69
C GLN A 220 7.81 -11.56 -15.82
N VAL A 221 7.57 -12.80 -16.26
CA VAL A 221 6.54 -13.09 -17.25
C VAL A 221 5.15 -12.75 -16.71
N SER A 222 4.86 -13.08 -15.46
CA SER A 222 3.57 -12.81 -14.84
C SER A 222 3.27 -11.32 -14.74
N CYS A 223 4.25 -10.51 -14.33
CA CYS A 223 4.08 -9.08 -14.08
C CYS A 223 4.25 -8.21 -15.33
N PHE A 224 5.24 -8.52 -16.18
CA PHE A 224 5.67 -7.65 -17.28
C PHE A 224 5.53 -8.28 -18.66
N ASN A 225 5.14 -9.56 -18.73
CA ASN A 225 5.02 -10.31 -19.99
C ASN A 225 6.33 -10.36 -20.80
N VAL A 226 7.47 -10.31 -20.11
CA VAL A 226 8.82 -10.35 -20.68
C VAL A 226 9.64 -11.39 -19.92
N LYS A 227 10.46 -12.15 -20.65
CA LYS A 227 11.48 -13.03 -20.07
C LYS A 227 12.81 -12.31 -20.02
N LEU A 228 13.49 -12.39 -18.89
CA LEU A 228 14.85 -11.86 -18.77
C LEU A 228 15.83 -12.86 -19.36
N LYS A 229 16.85 -12.35 -20.06
CA LYS A 229 17.99 -13.16 -20.46
C LYS A 229 18.87 -13.44 -19.25
N ASN A 230 19.64 -14.53 -19.30
CA ASN A 230 20.55 -14.89 -18.21
C ASN A 230 21.57 -13.78 -17.89
N GLU A 231 22.03 -13.04 -18.89
CA GLU A 231 22.94 -11.89 -18.70
C GLU A 231 22.28 -10.75 -17.91
N GLU A 232 21.00 -10.47 -18.16
CA GLU A 232 20.23 -9.44 -17.45
C GLU A 232 19.97 -9.86 -16.00
N LEU A 233 19.61 -11.13 -15.77
CA LEU A 233 19.45 -11.70 -14.43
C LEU A 233 20.74 -11.65 -13.62
N MET A 234 21.86 -12.04 -14.22
CA MET A 234 23.17 -11.92 -13.56
C MET A 234 23.50 -10.45 -13.24
N GLY A 235 23.19 -9.52 -14.14
CA GLY A 235 23.34 -8.09 -13.89
C GLY A 235 22.55 -7.62 -12.68
N VAL A 236 21.27 -8.02 -12.59
CA VAL A 236 20.40 -7.70 -11.43
C VAL A 236 20.98 -8.27 -10.14
N LYS A 237 21.38 -9.54 -10.12
CA LYS A 237 21.97 -10.19 -8.94
C LYS A 237 23.28 -9.56 -8.50
N ASN A 238 24.13 -9.16 -9.44
CA ASN A 238 25.38 -8.47 -9.12
C ASN A 238 25.13 -7.14 -8.43
N VAL A 239 24.16 -6.36 -8.93
CA VAL A 239 23.76 -5.08 -8.29
C VAL A 239 23.26 -5.31 -6.87
N VAL A 240 22.44 -6.35 -6.64
CA VAL A 240 21.98 -6.69 -5.28
C VAL A 240 23.17 -7.08 -4.39
N LYS A 241 24.03 -7.97 -4.87
CA LYS A 241 25.18 -8.48 -4.11
C LYS A 241 26.18 -7.39 -3.73
N GLU A 242 26.36 -6.39 -4.58
CA GLU A 242 27.26 -5.26 -4.32
C GLU A 242 26.72 -4.27 -3.28
N ASN A 243 25.40 -4.18 -3.12
CA ASN A 243 24.76 -3.14 -2.30
C ASN A 243 23.96 -3.69 -1.10
N CYS A 244 23.74 -5.00 -1.03
CA CYS A 244 23.01 -5.68 0.02
C CYS A 244 23.68 -7.03 0.32
N GLU A 245 24.42 -7.09 1.43
CA GLU A 245 25.22 -8.27 1.81
C GLU A 245 24.38 -9.56 1.92
N GLU A 246 23.15 -9.44 2.44
CA GLU A 246 22.20 -10.55 2.61
C GLU A 246 21.22 -10.70 1.44
N GLY A 247 21.39 -9.94 0.36
CA GLY A 247 20.42 -9.84 -0.73
C GLY A 247 20.48 -10.97 -1.77
N VAL A 248 21.60 -11.69 -1.84
CA VAL A 248 21.76 -12.87 -2.69
C VAL A 248 22.31 -14.02 -1.86
N SER A 249 21.65 -15.16 -1.92
CA SER A 249 22.03 -16.34 -1.17
C SER A 249 23.32 -16.99 -1.69
N VAL A 250 23.83 -17.96 -0.94
CA VAL A 250 25.00 -18.77 -1.36
C VAL A 250 24.71 -19.56 -2.64
N ASN A 251 23.45 -19.96 -2.85
CA ASN A 251 23.00 -20.69 -4.03
C ASN A 251 22.79 -19.77 -5.25
N GLY A 252 22.86 -18.45 -5.05
CA GLY A 252 22.63 -17.45 -6.09
C GLY A 252 21.16 -17.08 -6.27
N GLY A 253 20.26 -17.49 -5.37
CA GLY A 253 18.88 -17.03 -5.32
C GLY A 253 18.77 -15.61 -4.74
N VAL A 254 17.73 -14.86 -5.13
CA VAL A 254 17.46 -13.53 -4.57
C VAL A 254 16.63 -13.70 -3.30
N THR A 255 17.14 -13.23 -2.17
CA THR A 255 16.45 -13.34 -0.88
C THR A 255 15.41 -12.22 -0.72
N LEU A 256 14.55 -12.31 0.32
CA LEU A 256 13.58 -11.26 0.63
C LEU A 256 14.23 -9.87 0.81
N PRO A 257 15.33 -9.70 1.60
CA PRO A 257 16.05 -8.43 1.66
C PRO A 257 16.51 -7.92 0.29
N GLY A 258 17.02 -8.81 -0.57
CA GLY A 258 17.44 -8.46 -1.92
C GLY A 258 16.29 -8.02 -2.82
N PHE A 259 15.14 -8.68 -2.71
CA PHE A 259 13.93 -8.33 -3.45
C PHE A 259 13.38 -6.95 -3.05
N VAL A 260 13.29 -6.68 -1.75
CA VAL A 260 12.88 -5.35 -1.24
C VAL A 260 13.90 -4.28 -1.65
N PHE A 261 15.19 -4.59 -1.62
CA PHE A 261 16.24 -3.69 -2.07
C PHE A 261 16.13 -3.35 -3.56
N LEU A 262 15.85 -4.32 -4.43
CA LEU A 262 15.62 -4.07 -5.87
C LEU A 262 14.48 -3.09 -6.10
N HIS A 263 13.35 -3.28 -5.41
CA HIS A 263 12.23 -2.35 -5.50
C HIS A 263 12.56 -0.97 -4.92
N THR A 264 13.38 -0.90 -3.87
CA THR A 264 13.92 0.36 -3.34
C THR A 264 14.74 1.10 -4.40
N LEU A 265 15.62 0.39 -5.13
CA LEU A 265 16.41 0.96 -6.22
C LEU A 265 15.54 1.46 -7.37
N PHE A 266 14.48 0.73 -7.75
CA PHE A 266 13.56 1.20 -8.79
C PHE A 266 12.88 2.51 -8.39
N ILE A 267 12.43 2.62 -7.14
CA ILE A 267 11.83 3.84 -6.61
C ILE A 267 12.83 5.01 -6.64
N GLN A 268 14.06 4.79 -6.13
CA GLN A 268 15.11 5.82 -6.12
C GLN A 268 15.51 6.29 -7.52
N LYS A 269 15.43 5.42 -8.53
CA LYS A 269 15.71 5.75 -9.94
C LYS A 269 14.50 6.36 -10.66
N GLY A 270 13.42 6.71 -9.96
CA GLY A 270 12.20 7.27 -10.55
C GLY A 270 11.37 6.27 -11.37
N ARG A 271 11.61 4.97 -11.21
CA ARG A 271 10.91 3.89 -11.93
C ARG A 271 9.80 3.29 -11.08
N LEU A 272 8.91 4.15 -10.57
CA LEU A 272 7.81 3.78 -9.69
C LEU A 272 6.83 2.81 -10.34
N GLU A 273 6.61 2.96 -11.65
CA GLU A 273 5.76 2.09 -12.46
C GLU A 273 6.12 0.62 -12.30
N THR A 274 7.41 0.27 -12.26
CA THR A 274 7.86 -1.13 -12.11
C THR A 274 7.35 -1.74 -10.81
N THR A 275 7.45 -1.02 -9.69
CA THR A 275 6.96 -1.48 -8.39
C THR A 275 5.43 -1.52 -8.34
N TRP A 276 4.76 -0.50 -8.88
CA TRP A 276 3.30 -0.45 -8.90
C TRP A 276 2.66 -1.52 -9.79
N THR A 277 3.25 -1.82 -10.95
CA THR A 277 2.78 -2.90 -11.83
C THR A 277 2.78 -4.24 -11.10
N VAL A 278 3.84 -4.51 -10.35
CA VAL A 278 3.92 -5.71 -9.49
C VAL A 278 2.83 -5.66 -8.43
N LEU A 279 2.73 -4.59 -7.64
CA LEU A 279 1.74 -4.49 -6.56
C LEU A 279 0.29 -4.68 -7.07
N ARG A 280 -0.07 -4.03 -8.17
CA ARG A 280 -1.40 -4.17 -8.81
C ARG A 280 -1.65 -5.58 -9.34
N LYS A 281 -0.64 -6.22 -9.93
CA LYS A 281 -0.73 -7.60 -10.41
C LYS A 281 -1.13 -8.56 -9.28
N PHE A 282 -0.69 -8.28 -8.07
CA PHE A 282 -0.98 -9.07 -6.86
C PHE A 282 -2.18 -8.55 -6.04
N GLY A 283 -2.98 -7.64 -6.61
CA GLY A 283 -4.27 -7.21 -6.05
C GLY A 283 -4.22 -5.98 -5.14
N TYR A 284 -3.09 -5.30 -5.02
CA TYR A 284 -2.98 -4.08 -4.21
C TYR A 284 -3.53 -2.86 -4.95
N ASN A 285 -4.25 -2.02 -4.20
CA ASN A 285 -4.65 -0.68 -4.63
C ASN A 285 -3.59 0.39 -4.27
N GLU A 286 -3.90 1.64 -4.56
CA GLU A 286 -3.06 2.83 -4.33
C GLU A 286 -2.74 3.07 -2.84
N ASP A 287 -3.59 2.57 -1.94
CA ASP A 287 -3.39 2.62 -0.48
C ASP A 287 -2.62 1.41 0.07
N LEU A 288 -2.16 0.50 -0.81
CA LEU A 288 -1.54 -0.77 -0.45
C LEU A 288 -2.47 -1.62 0.44
N VAL A 289 -3.74 -1.69 0.06
CA VAL A 289 -4.79 -2.56 0.60
C VAL A 289 -5.16 -3.60 -0.45
N LEU A 290 -5.43 -4.83 -0.03
CA LEU A 290 -6.06 -5.85 -0.89
C LEU A 290 -7.59 -5.71 -0.83
N GLY A 291 -8.25 -5.85 -1.98
CA GLY A 291 -9.72 -5.88 -2.04
C GLY A 291 -10.33 -7.03 -1.23
N ASN A 292 -11.50 -6.81 -0.64
CA ASN A 292 -12.25 -7.80 0.15
C ASN A 292 -13.28 -8.58 -0.68
N GLU A 293 -13.24 -8.48 -2.01
CA GLU A 293 -14.26 -9.07 -2.90
C GLU A 293 -14.41 -10.58 -2.69
N HIS A 294 -13.27 -11.29 -2.55
CA HIS A 294 -13.24 -12.73 -2.30
C HIS A 294 -13.93 -13.10 -0.98
N ALA A 295 -13.68 -12.33 0.09
CA ALA A 295 -14.30 -12.55 1.39
C ALA A 295 -15.81 -12.22 1.36
N THR A 296 -16.18 -11.12 0.71
CA THR A 296 -17.57 -10.67 0.56
C THR A 296 -18.41 -11.71 -0.20
N GLN A 297 -17.88 -12.31 -1.25
CA GLN A 297 -18.57 -13.36 -2.01
C GLN A 297 -18.93 -14.58 -1.15
N VAL A 298 -18.01 -15.00 -0.28
CA VAL A 298 -18.23 -16.13 0.64
C VAL A 298 -19.27 -15.78 1.71
N VAL A 299 -19.15 -14.60 2.33
CA VAL A 299 -19.94 -14.22 3.50
C VAL A 299 -21.35 -13.74 3.14
N SER A 300 -21.54 -13.11 1.96
CA SER A 300 -22.82 -12.53 1.52
C SER A 300 -24.00 -13.52 1.50
N HIS A 301 -23.74 -14.82 1.41
CA HIS A 301 -24.76 -15.87 1.34
C HIS A 301 -24.96 -16.63 2.67
N LEU A 302 -24.32 -16.20 3.76
CA LEU A 302 -24.35 -16.90 5.04
C LEU A 302 -25.72 -16.78 5.74
N GLN A 303 -26.30 -17.92 6.15
CA GLN A 303 -27.49 -17.91 7.00
C GLN A 303 -27.12 -17.80 8.49
N PRO A 304 -28.01 -17.27 9.36
CA PRO A 304 -27.69 -17.03 10.78
C PRO A 304 -27.29 -18.25 11.61
N ASP A 305 -27.62 -19.47 11.16
CA ASP A 305 -27.29 -20.72 11.85
C ASP A 305 -26.10 -21.48 11.23
N GLN A 306 -25.46 -20.89 10.22
CA GLN A 306 -24.26 -21.38 9.57
C GLN A 306 -23.02 -20.68 10.11
N VAL A 307 -21.90 -21.40 10.07
CA VAL A 307 -20.58 -20.90 10.40
C VAL A 307 -19.63 -21.17 9.23
N VAL A 308 -18.65 -20.30 9.07
CA VAL A 308 -17.53 -20.50 8.15
C VAL A 308 -16.45 -21.28 8.88
N THR A 309 -15.96 -22.35 8.27
CA THR A 309 -14.91 -23.22 8.83
C THR A 309 -13.81 -23.42 7.81
N LEU A 310 -12.67 -23.95 8.26
CA LEU A 310 -11.56 -24.29 7.35
C LEU A 310 -11.93 -25.51 6.51
N SER A 311 -11.68 -25.44 5.20
CA SER A 311 -11.73 -26.61 4.33
C SER A 311 -10.43 -27.45 4.49
N PRO A 312 -10.36 -28.66 3.91
CA PRO A 312 -9.11 -29.42 3.87
C PRO A 312 -7.94 -28.68 3.21
N SER A 313 -8.20 -27.86 2.18
CA SER A 313 -7.16 -27.06 1.52
C SER A 313 -6.73 -25.87 2.39
N GLY A 314 -7.67 -25.18 3.06
CA GLY A 314 -7.33 -24.11 3.99
C GLY A 314 -6.54 -24.62 5.20
N LEU A 315 -6.87 -25.81 5.69
CA LEU A 315 -6.11 -26.46 6.75
C LEU A 315 -4.72 -26.89 6.28
N ALA A 316 -4.58 -27.43 5.06
CA ALA A 316 -3.28 -27.75 4.48
C ALA A 316 -2.41 -26.49 4.32
N PHE A 317 -2.99 -25.38 3.85
CA PHE A 317 -2.32 -24.09 3.74
C PHE A 317 -1.81 -23.60 5.10
N LEU A 318 -2.67 -23.59 6.13
CA LEU A 318 -2.26 -23.14 7.47
C LEU A 318 -1.19 -24.03 8.10
N ASN A 319 -1.21 -25.34 7.84
CA ASN A 319 -0.14 -26.23 8.30
C ASN A 319 1.18 -25.94 7.60
N ALA A 320 1.18 -25.80 6.27
CA ALA A 320 2.37 -25.42 5.52
C ALA A 320 2.92 -24.07 6.01
N LEU A 321 2.01 -23.11 6.25
CA LEU A 321 2.37 -21.79 6.77
C LEU A 321 3.02 -21.86 8.17
N PHE A 322 2.53 -22.75 9.03
CA PHE A 322 3.15 -23.04 10.32
C PHE A 322 4.55 -23.65 10.13
N ASP A 323 4.68 -24.65 9.24
CA ASP A 323 5.95 -25.34 8.98
C ASP A 323 7.03 -24.40 8.44
N THR A 324 6.65 -23.43 7.61
CA THR A 324 7.56 -22.41 7.07
C THR A 324 7.97 -21.38 8.14
N ALA A 325 7.11 -21.14 9.13
CA ALA A 325 7.37 -20.17 10.19
C ALA A 325 8.15 -20.74 11.38
N ASP A 326 8.05 -22.05 11.63
CA ASP A 326 8.79 -22.80 12.66
C ASP A 326 10.24 -23.03 12.20
N LEU A 327 11.08 -22.00 12.37
CA LEU A 327 12.44 -21.97 11.82
C LEU A 327 13.38 -22.87 12.62
N ASP A 328 13.17 -22.97 13.93
CA ASP A 328 13.96 -23.82 14.83
C ASP A 328 13.45 -25.27 14.91
N LYS A 329 12.32 -25.57 14.26
CA LYS A 329 11.68 -26.89 14.13
C LYS A 329 11.31 -27.47 15.48
N ASP A 330 10.83 -26.62 16.37
CA ASP A 330 10.47 -26.95 17.74
C ASP A 330 8.98 -27.34 17.91
N GLU A 331 8.21 -27.37 16.82
CA GLU A 331 6.75 -27.58 16.76
C GLU A 331 5.91 -26.51 17.47
N HIS A 332 6.50 -25.34 17.70
CA HIS A 332 5.90 -24.15 18.29
C HIS A 332 6.21 -22.93 17.41
N LEU A 333 5.46 -21.86 17.64
CA LEU A 333 5.81 -20.55 17.11
C LEU A 333 6.05 -19.64 18.29
N SER A 334 7.27 -19.11 18.36
CA SER A 334 7.65 -18.02 19.24
C SER A 334 6.97 -16.71 18.81
N VAL A 335 7.07 -15.68 19.67
CA VAL A 335 6.57 -14.35 19.35
C VAL A 335 7.26 -13.81 18.09
N ASP A 336 8.57 -13.97 17.98
CA ASP A 336 9.35 -13.46 16.85
C ASP A 336 8.98 -14.17 15.53
N GLU A 337 8.75 -15.49 15.58
CA GLU A 337 8.29 -16.26 14.41
C GLU A 337 6.88 -15.87 13.98
N LEU A 338 5.97 -15.63 14.93
CA LEU A 338 4.64 -15.12 14.62
C LEU A 338 4.69 -13.70 14.03
N GLU A 339 5.57 -12.85 14.55
CA GLU A 339 5.76 -11.49 14.00
C GLU A 339 6.29 -11.54 12.57
N ALA A 340 7.29 -12.40 12.31
CA ALA A 340 7.80 -12.63 10.97
C ALA A 340 6.72 -13.21 10.04
N LEU A 341 5.93 -14.17 10.53
CA LEU A 341 4.84 -14.77 9.78
C LEU A 341 3.81 -13.73 9.35
N PHE A 342 3.43 -12.81 10.24
CA PHE A 342 2.40 -11.80 10.00
C PHE A 342 2.91 -10.52 9.34
N LEU A 343 4.20 -10.44 9.00
CA LEU A 343 4.79 -9.28 8.35
C LEU A 343 4.02 -8.77 7.10
N PRO A 344 3.46 -9.64 6.23
CA PRO A 344 2.65 -9.19 5.09
C PRO A 344 1.32 -8.51 5.45
N HIS A 345 0.84 -8.67 6.68
CA HIS A 345 -0.47 -8.19 7.11
C HIS A 345 -0.38 -6.76 7.67
N PRO A 346 -1.20 -5.80 7.23
CA PRO A 346 -1.06 -4.38 7.59
C PRO A 346 -1.23 -4.09 9.09
N GLN A 347 -2.08 -4.85 9.79
CA GLN A 347 -2.36 -4.64 11.22
C GLN A 347 -2.04 -5.85 12.10
N ARG A 348 -1.37 -6.87 11.55
CA ARG A 348 -1.33 -8.25 12.07
C ARG A 348 -2.73 -8.89 12.24
N PRO A 349 -2.90 -10.19 11.95
CA PRO A 349 -4.11 -10.88 12.34
C PRO A 349 -4.31 -10.75 13.85
N TRP A 350 -5.56 -10.52 14.27
CA TRP A 350 -5.98 -10.56 15.69
C TRP A 350 -5.67 -9.31 16.54
N ALA A 351 -5.02 -8.28 15.99
CA ALA A 351 -4.71 -7.05 16.74
C ALA A 351 -5.94 -6.21 17.10
N THR A 352 -7.00 -6.30 16.29
CA THR A 352 -8.24 -5.50 16.39
C THR A 352 -9.24 -6.00 17.43
N THR A 353 -8.90 -6.98 18.27
CA THR A 353 -9.80 -7.41 19.36
C THR A 353 -9.29 -7.01 20.75
N PRO A 354 -9.28 -5.71 21.11
CA PRO A 354 -8.88 -5.28 22.45
C PRO A 354 -9.88 -5.69 23.55
N THR A 355 -11.06 -6.24 23.20
CA THR A 355 -12.17 -6.46 24.17
C THR A 355 -12.53 -7.92 24.45
N LYS A 356 -11.77 -8.89 23.97
CA LYS A 356 -11.90 -10.27 24.45
C LYS A 356 -10.51 -10.79 24.71
N MET A 357 -10.15 -10.89 25.98
CA MET A 357 -9.06 -11.71 26.51
C MET A 357 -9.32 -13.15 26.06
N ARG A 358 -8.99 -13.46 24.80
CA ARG A 358 -9.26 -14.73 24.15
C ARG A 358 -8.14 -15.65 24.56
N LEU A 359 -8.49 -16.53 25.49
CA LEU A 359 -7.61 -17.53 26.05
C LEU A 359 -7.29 -18.55 24.95
N VAL A 360 -6.09 -18.46 24.38
CA VAL A 360 -5.56 -19.50 23.49
C VAL A 360 -4.79 -20.48 24.38
N PRO A 361 -4.83 -21.80 24.10
CA PRO A 361 -4.03 -22.76 24.85
C PRO A 361 -2.56 -22.33 24.84
N ILE A 362 -2.01 -22.09 26.03
CA ILE A 362 -0.57 -21.87 26.21
C ILE A 362 0.11 -23.21 25.98
N SER A 363 1.30 -23.21 25.36
CA SER A 363 2.07 -24.44 25.21
C SER A 363 2.25 -25.12 26.58
N PRO A 364 1.73 -26.35 26.77
CA PRO A 364 1.86 -27.06 28.04
C PRO A 364 3.32 -27.46 28.32
N THR A 365 4.18 -27.45 27.31
CA THR A 365 5.58 -27.86 27.38
C THR A 365 6.54 -26.67 27.49
N LYS A 366 6.26 -25.54 26.83
CA LYS A 366 7.16 -24.36 26.80
C LYS A 366 6.67 -23.15 27.60
N GLY A 367 5.40 -23.13 28.02
CA GLY A 367 4.85 -22.02 28.80
C GLY A 367 4.51 -20.79 27.95
N GLU A 368 4.50 -19.61 28.59
CA GLU A 368 4.05 -18.36 27.98
C GLU A 368 4.95 -17.91 26.82
N GLY A 369 4.34 -17.37 25.76
CA GLY A 369 5.04 -16.86 24.58
C GLY A 369 5.23 -17.84 23.42
N TYR A 370 4.87 -19.12 23.59
CA TYR A 370 4.94 -20.14 22.55
C TYR A 370 3.55 -20.67 22.17
N MET A 371 3.25 -20.69 20.88
CA MET A 371 1.99 -21.19 20.32
C MET A 371 2.18 -22.55 19.68
N THR A 372 1.43 -23.57 20.11
CA THR A 372 1.45 -24.88 19.45
C THR A 372 0.72 -24.82 18.11
N ARG A 373 0.97 -25.80 17.23
CA ARG A 373 0.24 -25.96 15.97
C ARG A 373 -1.27 -26.02 16.15
N GLU A 374 -1.75 -26.77 17.13
CA GLU A 374 -3.18 -26.89 17.41
C GLU A 374 -3.76 -25.54 17.86
N ALA A 375 -3.06 -24.83 18.75
CA ALA A 375 -3.45 -23.48 19.18
C ALA A 375 -3.48 -22.48 18.02
N PHE A 376 -2.52 -22.55 17.10
CA PHE A 376 -2.49 -21.72 15.90
C PHE A 376 -3.71 -21.98 14.99
N LEU A 377 -4.02 -23.25 14.70
CA LEU A 377 -5.18 -23.63 13.89
C LEU A 377 -6.50 -23.23 14.57
N ASP A 378 -6.62 -23.44 15.88
CA ASP A 378 -7.80 -23.07 16.65
C ASP A 378 -8.03 -21.56 16.68
N ARG A 379 -6.95 -20.78 16.72
CA ARG A 379 -7.05 -19.33 16.62
C ARG A 379 -7.68 -18.90 15.29
N TRP A 380 -7.26 -19.49 14.18
CA TRP A 380 -7.86 -19.23 12.88
C TRP A 380 -9.33 -19.66 12.80
N ARG A 381 -9.67 -20.85 13.33
CA ARG A 381 -11.05 -21.33 13.41
C ARG A 381 -11.93 -20.35 14.20
N MET A 382 -11.44 -19.82 15.31
CA MET A 382 -12.17 -18.84 16.11
C MET A 382 -12.43 -17.55 15.34
N ASN A 383 -11.45 -17.01 14.61
CA ASN A 383 -11.65 -15.79 13.85
C ASN A 383 -12.62 -15.98 12.70
N LEU A 384 -12.58 -17.12 11.99
CA LEU A 384 -13.57 -17.43 10.95
C LEU A 384 -15.01 -17.47 11.48
N VAL A 385 -15.20 -17.83 12.75
CA VAL A 385 -16.52 -17.81 13.39
C VAL A 385 -16.94 -16.39 13.81
N ASP A 386 -16.00 -15.60 14.35
CA ASP A 386 -16.29 -14.29 14.90
C ASP A 386 -16.41 -13.19 13.83
N ASP A 387 -15.47 -13.17 12.89
CA ASP A 387 -15.42 -12.23 11.76
C ASP A 387 -14.86 -12.96 10.52
N PRO A 388 -15.71 -13.68 9.77
CA PRO A 388 -15.26 -14.45 8.61
C PRO A 388 -14.67 -13.57 7.52
N GLU A 389 -15.10 -12.31 7.39
CA GLU A 389 -14.65 -11.43 6.33
C GLU A 389 -13.19 -10.99 6.59
N GLU A 390 -12.91 -10.53 7.81
CA GLU A 390 -11.54 -10.21 8.24
C GLU A 390 -10.65 -11.45 8.19
N ALA A 391 -11.12 -12.59 8.67
CA ALA A 391 -10.31 -13.79 8.75
C ALA A 391 -9.88 -14.28 7.36
N ILE A 392 -10.80 -14.27 6.38
CA ILE A 392 -10.47 -14.63 4.99
C ILE A 392 -9.49 -13.63 4.40
N LEU A 393 -9.72 -12.32 4.60
CA LEU A 393 -8.82 -11.28 4.10
C LEU A 393 -7.42 -11.42 4.71
N SER A 394 -7.34 -11.73 6.00
CA SER A 394 -6.09 -12.00 6.72
C SER A 394 -5.34 -13.19 6.13
N LEU A 395 -6.03 -14.28 5.77
CA LEU A 395 -5.40 -15.41 5.08
C LEU A 395 -4.87 -15.01 3.68
N VAL A 396 -5.61 -14.19 2.94
CA VAL A 396 -5.17 -13.67 1.64
C VAL A 396 -3.90 -12.83 1.79
N TYR A 397 -3.80 -11.97 2.81
CA TYR A 397 -2.56 -11.25 3.12
C TYR A 397 -1.38 -12.18 3.40
N LEU A 398 -1.61 -13.33 4.03
CA LEU A 398 -0.57 -14.31 4.34
C LEU A 398 -0.16 -15.20 3.16
N GLY A 399 -0.71 -14.95 1.98
CA GLY A 399 -0.34 -15.66 0.76
C GLY A 399 -1.29 -16.79 0.38
N LEU A 400 -2.52 -16.81 0.92
CA LEU A 400 -3.55 -17.69 0.39
C LEU A 400 -3.81 -17.29 -1.08
N PRO A 401 -3.71 -18.25 -2.03
CA PRO A 401 -3.90 -17.98 -3.45
C PRO A 401 -5.34 -17.53 -3.77
N ASP A 402 -5.53 -16.97 -4.97
CA ASP A 402 -6.73 -16.20 -5.39
C ASP A 402 -8.08 -16.94 -5.24
N ASN A 403 -8.06 -18.27 -5.05
CA ASN A 403 -9.22 -19.08 -4.73
C ASN A 403 -9.48 -19.18 -3.22
N ALA A 404 -9.54 -18.03 -2.53
CA ALA A 404 -9.79 -17.98 -1.09
C ALA A 404 -11.10 -18.70 -0.66
N GLY A 405 -12.10 -18.76 -1.56
CA GLY A 405 -13.33 -19.52 -1.34
C GLY A 405 -13.13 -21.02 -1.19
N ASP A 406 -12.09 -21.61 -1.79
CA ASP A 406 -11.80 -23.04 -1.66
C ASP A 406 -11.17 -23.38 -0.30
N ALA A 407 -10.52 -22.41 0.35
CA ALA A 407 -9.87 -22.59 1.65
C ALA A 407 -10.85 -22.60 2.82
N VAL A 408 -12.09 -22.21 2.59
CA VAL A 408 -13.15 -22.17 3.60
C VAL A 408 -14.34 -23.02 3.16
N SER A 409 -15.13 -23.44 4.14
CA SER A 409 -16.37 -24.17 3.91
C SER A 409 -17.48 -23.63 4.78
N ILE A 410 -18.71 -23.65 4.27
CA ILE A 410 -19.87 -23.17 5.02
C ILE A 410 -20.59 -24.39 5.60
N SER A 411 -20.76 -24.41 6.92
CA SER A 411 -21.48 -25.50 7.59
C SER A 411 -22.92 -25.64 7.06
N PRO A 412 -23.51 -26.85 7.00
CA PRO A 412 -24.91 -26.98 6.64
C PRO A 412 -25.83 -26.32 7.68
N THR A 413 -26.99 -25.82 7.24
CA THR A 413 -28.02 -25.32 8.15
C THR A 413 -28.49 -26.42 9.11
N ARG A 414 -28.86 -26.05 10.34
CA ARG A 414 -29.35 -27.00 11.35
C ARG A 414 -30.56 -27.79 10.84
N ARG A 415 -31.44 -27.13 10.09
CA ARG A 415 -32.60 -27.77 9.45
C ARG A 415 -32.20 -28.89 8.49
N ARG A 416 -31.12 -28.70 7.73
CA ARG A 416 -30.62 -29.70 6.78
C ARG A 416 -29.95 -30.87 7.51
N GLU A 417 -29.16 -30.60 8.54
CA GLU A 417 -28.52 -31.65 9.36
C GLU A 417 -29.54 -32.55 10.08
N LEU A 418 -30.57 -31.95 10.67
CA LEU A 418 -31.66 -32.66 11.32
C LEU A 418 -32.39 -33.61 10.36
N ARG A 419 -32.58 -33.19 9.09
CA ARG A 419 -33.18 -34.03 8.05
C ARG A 419 -32.26 -35.17 7.60
N SER A 420 -30.95 -34.95 7.63
CA SER A 420 -29.96 -35.97 7.23
C SER A 420 -29.61 -36.97 8.34
N GLY A 421 -30.22 -36.88 9.52
CA GLY A 421 -30.06 -37.87 10.60
C GLY A 421 -28.73 -37.81 11.34
N GLY A 422 -28.01 -36.69 11.29
CA GLY A 422 -26.74 -36.53 12.01
C GLY A 422 -26.12 -35.13 11.87
N ILE A 423 -25.36 -34.74 12.90
CA ILE A 423 -24.55 -33.52 12.93
C ILE A 423 -23.26 -33.81 12.16
N LYS A 424 -22.95 -32.98 11.14
CA LYS A 424 -21.75 -33.13 10.31
C LYS A 424 -20.77 -31.96 10.45
N ARG A 425 -21.19 -30.86 11.09
CA ARG A 425 -20.30 -29.74 11.44
C ARG A 425 -19.19 -30.19 12.39
N ASP A 426 -17.99 -29.69 12.14
CA ASP A 426 -16.79 -29.84 12.96
C ASP A 426 -16.69 -28.75 14.04
N THR A 427 -17.38 -27.62 13.84
CA THR A 427 -17.32 -26.44 14.70
C THR A 427 -18.68 -26.15 15.33
N LEU A 428 -18.69 -25.98 16.66
CA LEU A 428 -19.88 -25.67 17.45
C LEU A 428 -19.71 -24.35 18.19
N VAL A 429 -20.64 -23.42 17.97
CA VAL A 429 -20.73 -22.18 18.75
C VAL A 429 -21.67 -22.41 19.93
N VAL A 430 -21.11 -22.40 21.14
CA VAL A 430 -21.84 -22.66 22.38
C VAL A 430 -21.94 -21.37 23.19
N ALA A 431 -23.17 -20.92 23.43
CA ALA A 431 -23.43 -19.79 24.32
C ALA A 431 -23.55 -20.28 25.77
N VAL A 432 -22.63 -19.85 26.65
CA VAL A 432 -22.66 -20.15 28.08
C VAL A 432 -23.34 -19.00 28.82
N LEU A 433 -24.54 -19.24 29.37
CA LEU A 433 -25.38 -18.23 30.02
C LEU A 433 -25.58 -18.53 31.51
N GLY A 434 -25.71 -17.49 32.33
CA GLY A 434 -25.90 -17.63 33.79
C GLY A 434 -25.66 -16.33 34.56
N GLY A 435 -26.09 -16.28 35.81
CA GLY A 435 -26.03 -15.09 36.67
C GLY A 435 -24.60 -14.65 37.06
N HIS A 436 -24.47 -13.51 37.73
CA HIS A 436 -23.19 -13.06 38.31
C HIS A 436 -22.61 -14.16 39.22
N ASP A 437 -21.29 -14.36 39.19
CA ASP A 437 -20.55 -15.39 39.96
C ASP A 437 -20.99 -16.84 39.77
N SER A 438 -21.74 -17.17 38.72
CA SER A 438 -22.18 -18.54 38.46
C SER A 438 -21.07 -19.48 37.94
N GLY A 439 -19.81 -19.06 37.98
CA GLY A 439 -18.66 -19.89 37.55
C GLY A 439 -18.49 -20.05 36.03
N LYS A 440 -19.14 -19.22 35.20
CA LYS A 440 -19.11 -19.38 33.72
C LYS A 440 -17.72 -19.18 33.13
N THR A 441 -17.00 -18.20 33.65
CA THR A 441 -15.64 -17.87 33.19
C THR A 441 -14.71 -19.04 33.52
N GLU A 442 -14.83 -19.58 34.73
CA GLU A 442 -14.03 -20.71 35.22
C GLU A 442 -14.35 -21.99 34.46
N LEU A 443 -15.62 -22.21 34.08
CA LEU A 443 -16.02 -23.33 33.23
C LEU A 443 -15.32 -23.28 31.86
N VAL A 444 -15.27 -22.09 31.24
CA VAL A 444 -14.59 -21.90 29.95
C VAL A 444 -13.07 -22.01 30.10
N ARG A 445 -12.47 -21.47 31.18
CA ARG A 445 -11.04 -21.60 31.48
C ARG A 445 -10.63 -23.06 31.71
N GLY A 446 -11.46 -23.83 32.41
CA GLY A 446 -11.23 -25.26 32.64
C GLY A 446 -11.23 -26.08 31.36
N LEU A 447 -12.02 -25.69 30.35
CA LEU A 447 -12.06 -26.38 29.05
C LEU A 447 -10.71 -26.35 28.31
N ILE A 448 -9.92 -25.30 28.52
CA ILE A 448 -8.60 -25.10 27.91
C ILE A 448 -7.46 -25.35 28.90
N SER A 449 -7.73 -26.10 29.98
CA SER A 449 -6.74 -26.50 30.99
C SER A 449 -6.03 -25.35 31.70
N LEU A 450 -6.63 -24.17 31.77
CA LEU A 450 -6.10 -23.07 32.57
C LEU A 450 -6.44 -23.25 34.06
N PRO A 451 -5.51 -22.94 34.98
CA PRO A 451 -5.74 -23.07 36.41
C PRO A 451 -6.87 -22.15 36.90
N PHE A 452 -7.52 -22.59 37.98
CA PHE A 452 -8.57 -21.84 38.65
C PHE A 452 -7.98 -20.59 39.31
N ASP A 453 -8.37 -19.42 38.81
CA ASP A 453 -7.87 -18.15 39.31
C ASP A 453 -8.91 -17.51 40.25
N LYS A 454 -8.56 -17.30 41.53
CA LYS A 454 -9.39 -16.60 42.52
C LYS A 454 -8.95 -15.14 42.63
N GLY A 455 -8.91 -14.41 41.52
CA GLY A 455 -8.72 -12.95 41.52
C GLY A 455 -9.99 -12.20 41.96
N PRO A 456 -9.87 -11.00 42.57
CA PRO A 456 -10.99 -10.36 43.25
C PRO A 456 -12.08 -9.96 42.26
N GLY A 457 -13.33 -10.16 42.68
CA GLY A 457 -14.52 -9.91 41.87
C GLY A 457 -14.48 -8.54 41.19
N ILE A 458 -14.92 -8.52 39.93
CA ILE A 458 -15.08 -7.33 39.11
C ILE A 458 -16.07 -6.40 39.82
N VAL A 459 -15.57 -5.50 40.65
CA VAL A 459 -16.32 -4.33 41.10
C VAL A 459 -16.27 -3.34 39.95
N ALA A 460 -17.43 -3.02 39.40
CA ALA A 460 -17.60 -1.94 38.46
C ALA A 460 -17.12 -0.62 39.10
N SER A 461 -16.02 -0.05 38.58
CA SER A 461 -15.71 1.36 38.82
C SER A 461 -15.26 2.03 37.53
N SER A 462 -16.08 2.98 37.09
CA SER A 462 -15.79 3.96 36.06
C SER A 462 -14.63 4.87 36.47
N SER A 463 -13.59 5.00 35.63
CA SER A 463 -12.99 6.30 35.26
C SER A 463 -11.78 6.17 34.33
N LYS A 464 -11.87 6.86 33.19
CA LYS A 464 -10.85 7.59 32.40
C LYS A 464 -9.45 6.98 32.18
N ALA A 465 -9.25 6.62 30.90
CA ALA A 465 -8.09 6.80 30.02
C ALA A 465 -6.70 7.08 30.64
N ASP A 466 -5.74 6.21 30.29
CA ASP A 466 -4.40 6.66 29.89
C ASP A 466 -3.84 5.75 28.78
N GLN A 467 -3.23 6.38 27.78
CA GLN A 467 -2.66 5.75 26.59
C GLN A 467 -1.18 5.41 26.82
N SER A 468 -0.85 4.12 26.87
CA SER A 468 0.50 3.64 26.58
C SER A 468 0.40 2.25 25.93
N VAL A 469 0.77 2.19 24.65
CA VAL A 469 0.75 0.98 23.82
C VAL A 469 1.96 0.13 24.19
N GLY A 470 1.73 -0.97 24.89
CA GLY A 470 2.70 -2.03 25.13
C GLY A 470 2.09 -3.37 24.70
N CYS A 471 2.80 -4.10 23.83
CA CYS A 471 2.51 -5.50 23.52
C CYS A 471 2.54 -6.32 24.82
N ALA A 472 1.36 -6.63 25.36
CA ALA A 472 1.19 -7.56 26.46
C ALA A 472 0.11 -8.56 26.09
N TRP A 473 0.52 -9.75 25.68
CA TRP A 473 -0.33 -10.92 25.70
C TRP A 473 -0.54 -11.28 27.17
N SER A 474 -1.70 -10.87 27.70
CA SER A 474 -2.23 -11.11 29.04
C SER A 474 -1.92 -10.06 30.12
N VAL A 475 -2.83 -10.09 31.10
CA VAL A 475 -3.12 -9.10 32.12
C VAL A 475 -2.03 -9.04 33.18
N ASN A 476 -1.66 -7.82 33.57
CA ASN A 476 -0.90 -7.49 34.77
C ASN A 476 -1.36 -8.33 35.98
N VAL A 477 -0.45 -9.09 36.57
CA VAL A 477 -0.57 -9.54 37.95
C VAL A 477 0.72 -9.15 38.69
N ASP A 478 0.54 -8.10 39.49
CA ASP A 478 1.27 -7.68 40.69
C ASP A 478 2.66 -7.05 40.57
N GLN A 479 2.67 -5.70 40.64
CA GLN A 479 3.69 -4.97 41.37
C GLN A 479 3.49 -5.17 42.88
N ALA A 480 4.55 -5.63 43.55
CA ALA A 480 4.94 -5.17 44.87
C ALA A 480 6.40 -4.72 44.81
#